data_AF-A0A538D1Y1-F1
#
_entry.id   AF-A0A538D1Y1-F1
#
_cell.length_a   1.000
_cell.length_b   1.000
_cell.length_c   1.000
_cell.angle_alpha   90.00
_cell.angle_beta   90.00
_cell.angle_gamma   90.00
#
_symmetry.space_group_name_H-M   'P 1'
#
loop_
_entity.id
_entity.type
_entity.pdbx_description
1 polymer ?
#
loop_
_entity_poly.entity_id
_entity_poly.type
_entity_poly.pdbx_seq_one_letter_code
_entity_poly.pdbx_strand_id
1 'polypeptide(L)'
;MDGFRAVAVCCACLFLAACGGTTTRQPSIDRGLAIRLAGESDAVGAALGRGNPCLAVARARTLRFQVTAATAAGSIPTPLAADARAMSARLASTISCTQPPPAPPPAPSMCAETDAQGNPRGQGNYAREHEKDQEDSPGQQRTGCR
;
A
#
# COMPACT_ATOMS: atom_id res chain seq x y z
N MET A 1 4.79 38.91 21.65
CA MET A 1 4.78 37.43 21.55
C MET A 1 5.87 37.02 20.56
N ASP A 2 7.13 37.35 20.90
CA ASP A 2 8.20 37.44 19.90
C ASP A 2 9.30 36.38 20.11
N GLY A 3 9.26 35.66 21.23
CA GLY A 3 10.22 34.59 21.54
C GLY A 3 9.98 33.27 20.79
N PHE A 4 8.76 33.01 20.32
CA PHE A 4 8.42 31.73 19.68
C PHE A 4 8.96 31.61 18.25
N ARG A 5 9.18 32.75 17.57
CA ARG A 5 9.75 32.77 16.22
C ARG A 5 11.27 32.59 16.21
N ALA A 6 11.97 33.02 17.27
CA ALA A 6 13.42 32.89 17.38
C ALA A 6 13.87 31.43 17.60
N VAL A 7 13.07 30.64 18.35
CA VAL A 7 13.38 29.23 18.64
C VAL A 7 13.26 28.35 17.39
N ALA A 8 12.27 28.64 16.52
CA ALA A 8 12.05 27.86 15.30
C ALA A 8 13.20 27.99 14.27
N VAL A 9 13.81 29.18 14.17
CA VAL A 9 14.92 29.44 13.24
C VAL A 9 16.23 28.79 13.72
N CYS A 10 16.45 28.72 15.04
CA CYS A 10 17.65 28.13 15.61
C CYS A 10 17.69 26.59 15.44
N CYS A 11 16.53 25.92 15.48
CA CYS A 11 16.45 24.47 15.27
C CYS A 11 16.78 24.03 13.83
N ALA A 12 16.56 24.88 12.82
CA ALA A 12 16.84 24.52 11.43
C ALA A 12 18.35 24.43 11.13
N CYS A 13 19.17 25.25 11.80
CA CYS A 13 20.62 25.29 11.58
C CYS A 13 21.36 24.08 12.19
N LEU A 14 20.82 23.48 13.25
CA LEU A 14 21.44 22.33 13.92
C LEU A 14 21.32 21.02 13.14
N PHE A 15 20.34 20.91 12.23
CA PHE A 15 20.25 19.75 11.33
C PHE A 15 21.29 19.77 10.20
N LEU A 16 21.85 20.94 9.85
CA LEU A 16 22.89 21.04 8.81
C LEU A 16 24.28 20.68 9.33
N ALA A 17 24.56 20.88 10.62
CA ALA A 17 25.86 20.52 11.22
C ALA A 17 26.08 19.01 11.33
N ALA A 18 25.03 18.20 11.26
CA ALA A 18 25.12 16.73 11.19
C ALA A 18 25.36 16.21 9.75
N CYS A 19 25.31 17.09 8.75
CA CYS A 19 25.62 16.79 7.35
C CYS A 19 26.73 17.74 6.85
N GLY A 20 27.75 18.00 7.67
CA GLY A 20 28.83 18.94 7.36
C GLY A 20 30.17 18.34 7.76
N GLY A 21 30.72 17.48 6.91
CA GLY A 21 32.03 16.86 7.11
C GLY A 21 33.13 17.92 7.22
N THR A 22 33.93 17.81 8.28
CA THR A 22 35.16 18.57 8.48
C THR A 22 36.14 18.29 7.34
N THR A 23 36.89 19.31 6.90
CA THR A 23 37.93 19.29 5.86
C THR A 23 39.02 18.25 6.11
N THR A 24 38.70 16.98 5.92
CA THR A 24 39.60 15.85 5.77
C THR A 24 39.17 15.20 4.46
N ARG A 25 40.14 14.77 3.62
CA ARG A 25 39.86 14.11 2.34
C ARG A 25 38.91 12.92 2.60
N GLN A 26 37.61 13.14 2.39
CA GLN A 26 36.58 12.21 2.84
C GLN A 26 36.70 10.94 2.01
N PRO A 27 36.66 9.74 2.61
CA PRO A 27 36.53 8.52 1.85
C PRO A 27 35.30 8.65 0.93
N SER A 28 35.55 8.71 -0.38
CA SER A 28 34.51 8.92 -1.38
C SER A 28 34.09 7.57 -1.96
N ILE A 29 32.79 7.41 -2.15
CA ILE A 29 32.20 6.25 -2.80
C ILE A 29 32.15 6.56 -4.31
N ASP A 30 32.31 5.54 -5.15
CA ASP A 30 32.11 5.69 -6.59
C ASP A 30 30.78 6.40 -6.92
N ARG A 31 30.81 7.32 -7.89
CA ARG A 31 29.64 8.14 -8.23
C ARG A 31 28.49 7.30 -8.78
N GLY A 32 28.77 6.30 -9.61
CA GLY A 32 27.75 5.41 -10.15
C GLY A 32 27.11 4.56 -9.06
N LEU A 33 27.91 4.07 -8.12
CA LEU A 33 27.42 3.39 -6.94
C LEU A 33 26.52 4.30 -6.08
N ALA A 34 26.97 5.53 -5.79
CA ALA A 34 26.18 6.49 -5.02
C ALA A 34 24.81 6.78 -5.66
N ILE A 35 24.76 7.00 -6.98
CA ILE A 35 23.51 7.23 -7.72
C ILE A 35 22.58 6.02 -7.59
N ARG A 36 23.11 4.79 -7.69
CA ARG A 36 22.31 3.57 -7.55
C ARG A 36 21.73 3.42 -6.15
N LEU A 37 22.52 3.64 -5.10
CA LEU A 37 22.02 3.56 -3.72
C LEU A 37 20.97 4.64 -3.44
N ALA A 38 21.17 5.86 -3.96
CA ALA A 38 20.19 6.94 -3.87
C ALA A 38 18.87 6.54 -4.55
N GLY A 39 18.94 6.04 -5.79
CA GLY A 39 17.75 5.59 -6.53
C GLY A 39 16.96 4.48 -5.83
N GLU A 40 17.62 3.52 -5.17
CA GLU A 40 16.91 2.50 -4.37
C GLU A 40 16.26 3.11 -3.12
N SER A 41 16.90 4.11 -2.50
CA SER A 41 16.34 4.82 -1.35
C SER A 41 15.10 5.64 -1.76
N ASP A 42 15.16 6.31 -2.91
CA ASP A 42 14.02 7.02 -3.50
C ASP A 42 12.89 6.04 -3.86
N ALA A 43 13.22 4.86 -4.38
CA ALA A 43 12.23 3.82 -4.68
C ALA A 43 11.52 3.30 -3.42
N VAL A 44 12.23 3.19 -2.28
CA VAL A 44 11.62 2.90 -0.97
C VAL A 44 10.65 4.01 -0.59
N GLY A 45 11.08 5.27 -0.66
CA GLY A 45 10.25 6.44 -0.35
C GLY A 45 9.00 6.53 -1.24
N ALA A 46 9.15 6.31 -2.54
CA ALA A 46 8.05 6.30 -3.50
C ALA A 46 7.06 5.16 -3.24
N ALA A 47 7.53 3.97 -2.87
CA ALA A 47 6.67 2.85 -2.50
C ALA A 47 5.86 3.15 -1.23
N LEU A 48 6.49 3.74 -0.21
CA LEU A 48 5.80 4.18 1.00
C LEU A 48 4.79 5.29 0.71
N GLY A 49 5.15 6.29 -0.09
CA GLY A 49 4.25 7.38 -0.49
C GLY A 49 3.04 6.92 -1.29
N ARG A 50 3.14 5.77 -1.98
CA ARG A 50 2.02 5.13 -2.71
C ARG A 50 1.23 4.12 -1.86
N GLY A 51 1.52 3.99 -0.57
CA GLY A 51 0.84 3.03 0.30
C GLY A 51 1.17 1.57 0.01
N ASN A 52 2.35 1.30 -0.57
CA ASN A 52 2.83 -0.06 -0.89
C ASN A 52 3.99 -0.47 0.05
N PRO A 53 3.72 -0.74 1.35
CA PRO A 53 4.77 -1.04 2.32
C PRO A 53 5.52 -2.35 1.98
N CYS A 54 4.85 -3.33 1.37
CA CYS A 54 5.48 -4.58 0.97
C CYS A 54 6.49 -4.40 -0.17
N LEU A 55 6.17 -3.53 -1.13
CA LEU A 55 7.13 -3.12 -2.17
C LEU A 55 8.30 -2.36 -1.54
N ALA A 56 8.03 -1.48 -0.58
CA ALA A 56 9.06 -0.73 0.15
C ALA A 56 10.03 -1.67 0.91
N VAL A 57 9.52 -2.72 1.56
CA VAL A 57 10.36 -3.76 2.20
C VAL A 57 11.26 -4.45 1.17
N ALA A 58 10.71 -4.84 0.01
CA ALA A 58 11.49 -5.49 -1.03
C ALA A 58 12.63 -4.59 -1.52
N ARG A 59 12.35 -3.31 -1.77
CA ARG A 59 13.36 -2.30 -2.16
C ARG A 59 14.41 -2.08 -1.07
N ALA A 60 14.01 -1.99 0.20
CA ALA A 60 14.94 -1.82 1.31
C ALA A 60 15.86 -3.05 1.48
N ARG A 61 15.36 -4.26 1.25
CA ARG A 61 16.19 -5.48 1.22
C ARG A 61 17.19 -5.46 0.07
N THR A 62 16.77 -5.04 -1.12
CA THR A 62 17.66 -4.85 -2.29
C THR A 62 18.77 -3.84 -1.97
N LEU A 63 18.43 -2.69 -1.39
CA LEU A 63 19.42 -1.69 -0.97
C LEU A 63 20.46 -2.29 -0.01
N ARG A 64 20.01 -3.05 1.00
CA ARG A 64 20.91 -3.73 1.96
C ARG A 64 21.83 -4.74 1.28
N PHE A 65 21.32 -5.52 0.32
CA PHE A 65 22.13 -6.44 -0.47
C PHE A 65 23.19 -5.70 -1.28
N GLN A 66 22.81 -4.60 -1.95
CA GLN A 66 23.75 -3.79 -2.74
C GLN A 66 24.85 -3.17 -1.87
N VAL A 67 24.52 -2.63 -0.70
CA VAL A 67 25.50 -2.13 0.28
C VAL A 67 26.48 -3.24 0.68
N THR A 68 25.95 -4.42 1.01
CA THR A 68 26.79 -5.55 1.45
C THR A 68 27.75 -5.99 0.34
N ALA A 69 27.25 -6.12 -0.90
CA ALA A 69 28.06 -6.47 -2.06
C ALA A 69 29.11 -5.40 -2.39
N ALA A 70 28.72 -4.13 -2.39
CA ALA A 70 29.63 -3.01 -2.67
C ALA A 70 30.73 -2.89 -1.60
N THR A 71 30.43 -3.27 -0.36
CA THR A 71 31.45 -3.30 0.68
C THR A 71 32.39 -4.49 0.55
N ALA A 72 31.88 -5.67 0.17
CA ALA A 72 32.71 -6.84 -0.10
C ALA A 72 33.63 -6.62 -1.32
N ALA A 73 33.16 -5.85 -2.31
CA ALA A 73 33.92 -5.46 -3.49
C ALA A 73 34.90 -4.28 -3.25
N GLY A 74 34.93 -3.70 -2.04
CA GLY A 74 35.77 -2.54 -1.71
C GLY A 74 35.34 -1.22 -2.33
N SER A 75 34.18 -1.17 -2.99
CA SER A 75 33.63 0.07 -3.58
C SER A 75 33.07 1.04 -2.52
N ILE A 76 32.73 0.53 -1.34
CA ILE A 76 32.46 1.34 -0.15
C ILE A 76 33.71 1.30 0.73
N PRO A 77 34.36 2.45 1.00
CA PRO A 77 35.53 2.53 1.87
C PRO A 77 35.24 1.95 3.26
N THR A 78 36.23 1.24 3.83
CA THR A 78 36.14 0.62 5.16
C THR A 78 35.64 1.55 6.28
N PRO A 79 36.00 2.84 6.32
CA PRO A 79 35.47 3.76 7.33
C PRO A 79 33.94 3.93 7.26
N LEU A 80 33.34 3.80 6.07
CA LEU A 80 31.90 3.97 5.83
C LEU A 80 31.13 2.64 5.82
N ALA A 81 31.86 1.53 5.71
CA ALA A 81 31.33 0.18 5.55
C ALA A 81 30.44 -0.27 6.72
N ALA A 82 30.80 0.06 7.95
CA ALA A 82 30.02 -0.32 9.13
C ALA A 82 28.69 0.47 9.18
N ASP A 83 28.77 1.78 9.03
CA ASP A 83 27.62 2.68 9.08
C ASP A 83 26.64 2.41 7.93
N ALA A 84 27.14 2.21 6.70
CA ALA A 84 26.29 1.91 5.55
C ALA A 84 25.49 0.61 5.77
N ARG A 85 26.12 -0.43 6.34
CA ARG A 85 25.44 -1.69 6.68
C ARG A 85 24.42 -1.49 7.79
N ALA A 86 24.78 -0.77 8.84
CA ALA A 86 23.87 -0.50 9.96
C ALA A 86 22.62 0.28 9.51
N MET A 87 22.81 1.34 8.73
CA MET A 87 21.71 2.17 8.23
C MET A 87 20.79 1.42 7.28
N SER A 88 21.34 0.66 6.33
CA SER A 88 20.54 -0.14 5.39
C SER A 88 19.80 -1.29 6.08
N ALA A 89 20.41 -1.92 7.09
CA ALA A 89 19.74 -2.92 7.91
C ALA A 89 18.58 -2.33 8.73
N ARG A 90 18.82 -1.16 9.35
CA ARG A 90 17.81 -0.45 10.14
C ARG A 90 16.63 0.00 9.28
N LEU A 91 16.89 0.51 8.07
CA LEU A 91 15.82 0.89 7.15
C LEU A 91 14.91 -0.32 6.85
N ALA A 92 15.51 -1.45 6.47
CA ALA A 92 14.77 -2.66 6.12
C ALA A 92 13.97 -3.23 7.31
N SER A 93 14.45 -3.08 8.56
CA SER A 93 13.73 -3.54 9.74
C SER A 93 12.61 -2.60 10.21
N THR A 94 12.68 -1.32 9.84
CA THR A 94 11.71 -0.30 10.27
C THR A 94 10.41 -0.39 9.46
N ILE A 95 10.48 -0.91 8.23
CA ILE A 95 9.32 -1.02 7.35
C ILE A 95 8.64 -2.36 7.58
N SER A 96 7.36 -2.33 7.99
CA SER A 96 6.53 -3.52 8.11
C SER A 96 5.61 -3.65 6.90
N CYS A 97 5.68 -4.78 6.21
CA CYS A 97 4.67 -5.17 5.23
C CYS A 97 3.45 -5.70 5.98
N THR A 98 2.43 -4.86 6.14
CA THR A 98 1.12 -5.29 6.63
C THR A 98 0.21 -5.53 5.44
N GLN A 99 -0.45 -6.68 5.41
CA GLN A 99 -1.49 -6.94 4.43
C GLN A 99 -2.72 -6.08 4.78
N PRO A 100 -3.38 -5.42 3.81
CA PRO A 100 -4.60 -4.68 4.10
C PRO A 100 -5.67 -5.63 4.66
N PRO A 101 -6.50 -5.16 5.60
CA PRO A 101 -7.58 -5.96 6.14
C PRO A 101 -8.53 -6.41 5.01
N PRO A 102 -9.15 -7.58 5.12
CA PRO A 102 -10.13 -8.04 4.13
C PRO A 102 -11.26 -7.02 3.98
N ALA A 103 -11.77 -6.85 2.75
CA ALA A 103 -12.90 -5.97 2.50
C ALA A 103 -14.11 -6.39 3.36
N PRO A 104 -14.88 -5.44 3.90
CA PRO A 104 -16.11 -5.77 4.61
C PRO A 104 -17.07 -6.52 3.67
N PRO A 105 -17.87 -7.47 4.19
CA PRO A 105 -18.87 -8.15 3.40
C PRO A 105 -19.81 -7.14 2.73
N PRO A 106 -20.28 -7.40 1.50
CA PRO A 106 -21.25 -6.52 0.85
C PRO A 106 -22.47 -6.35 1.75
N ALA A 107 -22.94 -5.11 1.89
CA ALA A 107 -24.14 -4.82 2.66
C ALA A 107 -25.31 -5.66 2.10
N PRO A 108 -26.18 -6.23 2.95
CA PRO A 108 -27.36 -6.94 2.49
C PRO A 108 -28.18 -5.98 1.63
N SER A 109 -28.38 -6.36 0.37
CA SER A 109 -29.29 -5.66 -0.53
C SER A 109 -30.70 -5.76 0.05
N MET A 110 -31.19 -4.69 0.68
CA MET A 110 -32.61 -4.59 0.97
C MET A 110 -33.33 -4.57 -0.37
N CYS A 111 -34.17 -5.58 -0.58
CA CYS A 111 -35.07 -5.66 -1.73
C CYS A 111 -35.81 -4.33 -1.84
N ALA A 112 -35.65 -3.65 -2.97
CA ALA A 112 -36.43 -2.46 -3.26
C ALA A 112 -37.91 -2.86 -3.27
N GLU A 113 -38.65 -2.35 -2.29
CA GLU A 113 -40.11 -2.33 -2.28
C GLU A 113 -40.56 -1.72 -3.61
N THR A 114 -41.16 -2.54 -4.47
CA THR A 114 -41.70 -2.06 -5.74
C THR A 114 -43.09 -1.54 -5.46
N ASP A 115 -43.20 -0.22 -5.42
CA ASP A 115 -44.44 0.54 -5.36
C ASP A 115 -45.30 0.22 -6.60
N ALA A 116 -46.16 -0.78 -6.51
CA ALA A 116 -47.17 -1.06 -7.54
C ALA A 116 -48.46 -0.31 -7.21
N GLN A 117 -48.55 0.93 -7.69
CA GLN A 117 -49.77 1.73 -7.75
C GLN A 117 -50.82 1.02 -8.63
N GLY A 118 -51.69 0.22 -8.02
CA GLY A 118 -52.77 -0.50 -8.70
C GLY A 118 -54.02 0.37 -8.92
N ASN A 119 -54.39 0.58 -10.19
CA ASN A 119 -55.68 1.12 -10.64
C ASN A 119 -56.63 -0.05 -10.98
N PRO A 120 -57.86 -0.14 -10.45
CA PRO A 120 -58.74 -1.28 -10.71
C PRO A 120 -59.73 -0.96 -11.83
N ARG A 121 -59.66 -1.69 -12.95
CA ARG A 121 -60.82 -1.91 -13.83
C ARG A 121 -60.83 -3.34 -14.36
N GLY A 122 -61.74 -4.14 -13.79
CA GLY A 122 -62.04 -5.49 -14.24
C GLY A 122 -63.03 -5.53 -15.40
N GLN A 123 -62.94 -6.63 -16.17
CA GLN A 123 -63.92 -7.27 -17.06
C GLN A 123 -63.11 -8.34 -17.86
N GLY A 124 -63.47 -9.62 -17.99
CA GLY A 124 -64.66 -10.36 -17.63
C GLY A 124 -64.53 -11.88 -17.93
N ASN A 125 -65.36 -12.65 -17.22
CA ASN A 125 -66.14 -13.86 -17.57
C ASN A 125 -65.55 -15.08 -18.35
N TYR A 126 -65.49 -16.17 -17.57
CA TYR A 126 -65.54 -17.64 -17.74
C TYR A 126 -66.06 -18.34 -19.04
N ALA A 127 -65.50 -19.55 -19.24
CA ALA A 127 -65.98 -20.82 -19.88
C ALA A 127 -64.89 -21.37 -20.85
N ARG A 128 -64.43 -22.63 -20.90
CA ARG A 128 -64.85 -24.03 -20.55
C ARG A 128 -63.55 -24.88 -20.53
N GLU A 129 -63.24 -25.70 -19.51
CA GLU A 129 -63.49 -27.16 -19.35
C GLU A 129 -62.66 -28.15 -20.23
N HIS A 130 -62.07 -29.16 -19.55
CA HIS A 130 -61.41 -30.43 -19.97
C HIS A 130 -59.99 -30.34 -20.60
N GLU A 131 -58.97 -31.17 -20.30
CA GLU A 131 -58.73 -32.36 -19.45
C GLU A 131 -57.18 -32.60 -19.40
N LYS A 132 -56.70 -33.50 -18.53
CA LYS A 132 -55.30 -33.87 -18.20
C LYS A 132 -54.41 -34.22 -19.43
N ASP A 133 -53.07 -34.10 -19.42
CA ASP A 133 -52.01 -34.69 -18.56
C ASP A 133 -50.76 -33.74 -18.55
N GLN A 134 -50.08 -33.35 -17.46
CA GLN A 134 -49.14 -34.12 -16.60
C GLN A 134 -48.16 -34.96 -17.46
N GLU A 135 -46.84 -34.79 -17.56
CA GLU A 135 -45.78 -34.36 -16.66
C GLU A 135 -44.46 -34.38 -17.48
N ASP A 136 -43.65 -33.31 -17.52
CA ASP A 136 -42.18 -33.41 -17.37
C ASP A 136 -41.58 -32.03 -17.04
N SER A 137 -40.79 -32.01 -15.98
CA SER A 137 -40.26 -30.88 -15.20
C SER A 137 -38.87 -30.44 -15.71
N PRO A 138 -38.12 -29.49 -15.09
CA PRO A 138 -38.28 -28.82 -13.79
C PRO A 138 -38.27 -27.28 -13.87
N GLY A 139 -38.98 -26.56 -13.01
CA GLY A 139 -38.74 -26.52 -11.58
C GLY A 139 -38.02 -25.22 -11.21
N GLN A 140 -38.62 -24.07 -11.54
CA GLN A 140 -38.19 -22.78 -11.01
C GLN A 140 -38.68 -22.71 -9.56
N GLN A 141 -37.95 -23.39 -8.67
CA GLN A 141 -38.15 -23.32 -7.24
C GLN A 141 -38.01 -21.85 -6.82
N ARG A 142 -39.17 -21.26 -6.55
CA ARG A 142 -39.32 -20.18 -5.59
C ARG A 142 -38.83 -20.68 -4.24
N THR A 143 -37.54 -20.59 -3.99
CA THR A 143 -37.03 -20.62 -2.62
C THR A 143 -37.20 -19.22 -2.09
N GLY A 144 -38.28 -19.05 -1.32
CA GLY A 144 -38.44 -17.90 -0.45
C GLY A 144 -37.21 -17.73 0.43
N CYS A 145 -36.96 -16.48 0.77
CA CYS A 145 -35.99 -16.08 1.78
C CYS A 145 -36.10 -17.00 3.00
N ARG A 146 -34.98 -17.61 3.40
CA ARG A 146 -34.87 -18.33 4.66
C ARG A 146 -34.34 -17.41 5.74
#